data_AF-A0AAN8IFR7-F1
#
_entry.id   AF-A0AAN8IFR7-F1
#
_cell.length_a   1.000
_cell.length_b   1.000
_cell.length_c   1.000
_cell.angle_alpha   90.00
_cell.angle_beta   90.00
_cell.angle_gamma   90.00
#
_symmetry.space_group_name_H-M   'P 1'
#
loop_
_entity.id
_entity.type
_entity.pdbx_description
1 polymer ?
#
loop_
_entity_poly.entity_id
_entity_poly.type
_entity_poly.pdbx_seq_one_letter_code
_entity_poly.pdbx_strand_id
1 'polypeptide(L)'
;MARRLAMTILCTALGVCLALDEISYLQQFGYLTTSGAESQLTAEAITSALKRFQRMFGLPQTGIMDERTAALMAKPRCGVKDEPTMRHRRRRTLPYPRWKTNKFTFL
;
A
#
# COMPACT_ATOMS: atom_id res chain seq x y z
N MET A 1 31.09 5.82 10.24
CA MET A 1 30.99 4.79 9.18
C MET A 1 30.56 3.40 9.69
N ALA A 2 29.94 3.26 10.89
CA ALA A 2 29.66 1.94 11.50
C ALA A 2 28.18 1.70 11.89
N ARG A 3 27.22 2.25 11.14
CA ARG A 3 25.77 2.09 11.44
C ARG A 3 24.99 1.29 10.39
N ARG A 4 25.64 0.84 9.30
CA ARG A 4 25.00 0.07 8.22
C ARG A 4 25.06 -1.45 8.41
N LEU A 5 26.02 -1.96 9.18
CA LEU A 5 26.26 -3.40 9.35
C LEU A 5 25.34 -4.06 10.41
N ALA A 6 24.85 -3.31 11.40
CA ALA A 6 23.96 -3.88 12.42
C ALA A 6 22.54 -4.16 11.90
N MET A 7 22.09 -3.44 10.87
CA MET A 7 20.76 -3.57 10.29
C MET A 7 20.64 -4.75 9.31
N THR A 8 21.76 -5.25 8.76
CA THR A 8 21.78 -6.43 7.88
C THR A 8 21.87 -7.74 8.64
N ILE A 9 22.49 -7.77 9.83
CA ILE A 9 22.76 -9.00 10.58
C ILE A 9 21.51 -9.51 11.34
N LEU A 10 20.56 -8.64 11.70
CA LEU A 10 19.28 -9.06 12.28
C LEU A 10 18.33 -9.71 11.25
N CYS A 11 18.56 -9.50 9.95
CA CYS A 11 17.70 -9.98 8.88
C CYS A 11 17.90 -11.48 8.54
N THR A 12 19.07 -12.06 8.85
CA THR A 12 19.45 -13.39 8.36
C THR A 12 19.05 -14.56 9.26
N ALA A 13 18.64 -14.32 10.51
CA ALA A 13 18.42 -15.38 11.49
C ALA A 13 16.97 -15.87 11.65
N LEU A 14 15.98 -15.14 11.11
CA LEU A 14 14.55 -15.52 11.25
C LEU A 14 13.80 -15.66 9.92
N GLY A 15 14.42 -15.38 8.77
CA GLY A 15 13.71 -15.44 7.48
C GLY A 15 12.50 -14.49 7.38
N VAL A 16 12.36 -13.54 8.31
CA VAL A 16 11.25 -12.58 8.39
C VAL A 16 11.84 -11.24 8.82
N CYS A 17 12.28 -10.43 7.86
CA CYS A 17 12.54 -9.00 8.13
C CYS A 17 12.13 -8.10 6.96
N LEU A 18 12.01 -8.62 5.74
CA LEU A 18 11.55 -7.83 4.59
C LEU A 18 10.02 -7.89 4.35
N ALA A 19 9.33 -8.90 4.90
CA ALA A 19 7.90 -9.10 4.61
C ALA A 19 6.97 -8.17 5.40
N LEU A 20 7.38 -7.69 6.59
CA LEU A 20 6.51 -6.88 7.45
C LEU A 20 6.31 -5.45 6.92
N ASP A 21 7.35 -4.85 6.35
CA ASP A 21 7.28 -3.49 5.78
C ASP A 21 6.42 -3.47 4.49
N GLU A 22 6.49 -4.52 3.67
CA GLU A 22 5.68 -4.65 2.46
C GLU A 22 4.18 -4.82 2.78
N ILE A 23 3.85 -5.72 3.69
CA ILE A 23 2.45 -5.99 4.08
C ILE A 23 1.85 -4.74 4.73
N SER A 24 2.59 -4.08 5.61
CA SER A 24 2.13 -2.85 6.27
C SER A 24 1.91 -1.71 5.26
N TYR A 25 2.77 -1.57 4.25
CA TYR A 25 2.56 -0.63 3.15
C TYR A 25 1.26 -0.93 2.40
N LEU A 26 1.06 -2.16 1.96
CA LEU A 26 -0.13 -2.56 1.21
C LEU A 26 -1.42 -2.37 2.03
N GLN A 27 -1.37 -2.55 3.34
CA GLN A 27 -2.47 -2.22 4.25
C GLN A 27 -2.72 -0.72 4.38
N GLN A 28 -1.66 0.09 4.55
CA GLN A 28 -1.76 1.54 4.70
C GLN A 28 -2.45 2.19 3.49
N PHE A 29 -2.06 1.78 2.27
CA PHE A 29 -2.61 2.32 1.02
C PHE A 29 -3.93 1.68 0.58
N GLY A 30 -4.44 0.70 1.35
CA GLY A 30 -5.75 0.10 1.13
C GLY A 30 -5.78 -1.01 0.08
N TYR A 31 -4.64 -1.57 -0.31
CA TYR A 31 -4.59 -2.75 -1.18
C TYR A 31 -4.98 -4.03 -0.44
N LEU A 32 -4.75 -4.07 0.88
CA LEU A 32 -5.20 -5.14 1.77
C LEU A 32 -6.27 -4.63 2.74
N THR A 33 -7.29 -5.42 2.98
CA THR A 33 -8.39 -5.10 3.90
C THR A 33 -7.96 -5.26 5.34
N THR A 34 -8.05 -4.19 6.13
CA THR A 34 -7.64 -4.18 7.55
C THR A 34 -8.74 -4.66 8.51
N SER A 35 -9.93 -4.98 8.01
CA SER A 35 -11.11 -5.29 8.82
C SER A 35 -11.32 -6.81 8.96
N GLY A 36 -10.68 -7.40 9.95
CA GLY A 36 -11.32 -8.47 10.74
C GLY A 36 -11.05 -9.93 10.38
N ALA A 37 -10.10 -10.27 9.51
CA ALA A 37 -9.69 -11.66 9.40
C ALA A 37 -8.21 -11.78 9.05
N GLU A 38 -7.45 -12.42 9.94
CA GLU A 38 -6.13 -12.98 9.61
C GLU A 38 -6.20 -13.94 8.40
N SER A 39 -7.40 -14.40 8.02
CA SER A 39 -7.65 -15.18 6.80
C SER A 39 -7.48 -14.41 5.48
N GLN A 40 -7.25 -13.09 5.50
CA GLN A 40 -7.05 -12.29 4.29
C GLN A 40 -5.58 -12.01 3.98
N LEU A 41 -4.64 -12.42 4.84
CA LEU A 41 -3.21 -12.39 4.56
C LEU A 41 -2.74 -13.70 3.90
N THR A 42 -3.51 -14.20 2.93
CA THR A 42 -3.07 -15.33 2.12
C THR A 42 -2.03 -14.87 1.10
N ALA A 43 -1.14 -15.77 0.68
CA ALA A 43 -0.19 -15.49 -0.40
C ALA A 43 -0.91 -15.03 -1.68
N GLU A 44 -2.10 -15.56 -1.95
CA GLU A 44 -2.96 -15.15 -3.06
C GLU A 44 -3.46 -13.70 -2.90
N ALA A 45 -3.87 -13.29 -1.70
CA ALA A 45 -4.28 -11.91 -1.45
C ALA A 45 -3.11 -10.93 -1.65
N ILE A 46 -1.91 -11.27 -1.15
CA ILE A 46 -0.70 -10.45 -1.30
C ILE A 46 -0.31 -10.32 -2.78
N THR A 47 -0.25 -11.43 -3.51
CA THR A 47 0.06 -11.41 -4.95
C THR A 47 -0.98 -10.62 -5.75
N SER A 48 -2.26 -10.70 -5.39
CA SER A 48 -3.32 -9.90 -6.01
C SER A 48 -3.15 -8.40 -5.72
N ALA A 49 -2.79 -8.04 -4.48
CA ALA A 49 -2.51 -6.66 -4.06
C ALA A 49 -1.30 -6.09 -4.81
N LEU A 50 -0.23 -6.87 -4.96
CA LEU A 50 0.95 -6.50 -5.73
C LEU A 50 0.64 -6.27 -7.21
N LYS A 51 -0.16 -7.14 -7.84
CA LYS A 51 -0.59 -6.93 -9.24
C LYS A 51 -1.36 -5.62 -9.41
N ARG A 52 -2.18 -5.26 -8.42
CA ARG A 52 -2.94 -4.00 -8.43
C ARG A 52 -2.02 -2.79 -8.25
N PHE A 53 -1.05 -2.87 -7.34
CA PHE A 53 -0.01 -1.85 -7.20
C PHE A 53 0.76 -1.68 -8.51
N GLN A 54 1.30 -2.77 -9.07
CA GLN A 54 2.06 -2.76 -10.32
C GLN A 54 1.26 -2.13 -11.46
N ARG A 55 -0.03 -2.47 -11.59
CA ARG A 55 -0.93 -1.87 -12.56
C ARG A 55 -1.06 -0.34 -12.40
N MET A 56 -1.18 0.16 -11.17
CA MET A 56 -1.29 1.59 -10.89
C MET A 56 -0.02 2.37 -11.30
N PHE A 57 1.14 1.75 -11.11
CA PHE A 57 2.44 2.35 -11.46
C PHE A 57 2.92 2.04 -12.88
N GLY A 58 2.12 1.34 -13.69
CA GLY A 58 2.48 0.95 -15.06
C GLY A 58 3.57 -0.11 -15.16
N LEU A 59 3.79 -0.88 -14.09
CA LEU A 59 4.70 -2.03 -14.06
C LEU A 59 4.01 -3.29 -14.61
N PRO A 60 4.79 -4.28 -15.09
CA PRO A 60 4.25 -5.60 -15.42
C PRO A 60 3.63 -6.24 -14.17
N GLN A 61 2.45 -6.86 -14.34
CA GLN A 61 1.68 -7.50 -13.26
C GLN A 61 2.24 -8.88 -12.90
N THR A 62 3.50 -8.91 -12.44
CA THR A 62 4.17 -10.14 -11.98
C THR A 62 3.54 -10.69 -10.71
N GLY A 63 3.04 -9.81 -9.84
CA GLY A 63 2.54 -10.17 -8.51
C GLY A 63 3.65 -10.61 -7.55
N ILE A 64 4.91 -10.30 -7.89
CA ILE A 64 6.11 -10.57 -7.09
C ILE A 64 6.71 -9.23 -6.68
N MET A 65 7.30 -9.19 -5.49
CA MET A 65 8.07 -8.04 -5.04
C MET A 65 9.38 -7.93 -5.82
N ASP A 66 9.31 -7.23 -6.96
CA ASP A 66 10.47 -6.89 -7.77
C ASP A 66 11.23 -5.69 -7.18
N GLU A 67 12.54 -5.59 -7.43
CA GLU A 67 13.37 -4.46 -6.96
C GLU A 67 12.82 -3.09 -7.41
N ARG A 68 12.23 -3.02 -8.61
CA ARG A 68 11.55 -1.82 -9.11
C ARG A 68 10.32 -1.47 -8.29
N THR A 69 9.57 -2.47 -7.85
CA THR A 69 8.37 -2.31 -6.99
C THR A 69 8.80 -1.78 -5.63
N ALA A 70 9.83 -2.37 -5.02
CA ALA A 70 10.41 -1.91 -3.75
C ALA A 70 10.94 -0.47 -3.83
N ALA A 71 11.64 -0.13 -4.92
CA ALA A 71 12.15 1.22 -5.15
C ALA A 71 11.03 2.28 -5.28
N LEU A 72 9.85 1.89 -5.79
CA LEU A 72 8.69 2.78 -5.85
C LEU A 72 8.01 2.93 -4.49
N MET A 73 7.87 1.83 -3.73
CA MET A 73 7.31 1.88 -2.38
C MET A 73 8.15 2.73 -1.42
N ALA A 74 9.47 2.76 -1.61
CA ALA A 74 10.39 3.56 -0.80
C ALA A 74 10.33 5.09 -1.08
N LYS A 75 9.70 5.53 -2.17
CA LYS A 75 9.59 6.96 -2.49
C LYS A 75 8.55 7.64 -1.60
N PRO A 76 8.83 8.84 -1.05
CA PRO A 76 7.85 9.58 -0.26
C PRO A 76 6.64 9.93 -1.14
N ARG A 77 5.44 9.76 -0.59
CA ARG A 77 4.17 9.97 -1.29
C ARG A 77 3.10 10.54 -0.36
N CYS A 78 1.95 10.91 -0.92
CA CYS A 78 0.80 11.33 -0.12
C CYS A 78 0.26 10.14 0.70
N GLY A 79 -0.23 10.39 1.92
CA GLY A 79 -0.82 9.37 2.78
C GLY A 79 -2.27 8.98 2.44
N VAL A 80 -2.77 9.41 1.28
CA VAL A 80 -4.13 9.09 0.83
C VAL A 80 -4.14 7.68 0.24
N LYS A 81 -5.14 6.87 0.58
CA LYS A 81 -5.30 5.50 0.07
C LYS A 81 -5.53 5.48 -1.43
N ASP A 82 -4.89 4.54 -2.11
CA ASP A 82 -5.00 4.36 -3.57
C ASP A 82 -6.32 3.70 -3.94
N GLU A 83 -6.72 2.68 -3.19
CA GLU A 83 -8.06 2.11 -3.32
C GLU A 83 -8.94 2.64 -2.18
N PRO A 84 -9.98 3.42 -2.50
CA PRO A 84 -10.98 3.76 -1.51
C PRO A 84 -11.70 2.48 -1.13
N THR A 85 -11.81 2.21 0.18
CA THR A 85 -12.66 1.14 0.71
C THR A 85 -14.12 1.51 0.47
N MET A 86 -14.58 1.37 -0.77
CA MET A 86 -15.91 1.78 -1.21
C MET A 86 -16.95 0.81 -0.68
N ARG A 87 -17.32 0.97 0.59
CA ARG A 87 -18.58 0.44 1.15
C ARG A 87 -19.77 1.34 0.82
N HIS A 88 -19.80 1.92 -0.38
CA HIS A 88 -20.95 2.71 -0.82
C HIS A 88 -22.04 1.79 -1.37
N ARG A 89 -22.70 1.10 -0.44
CA ARG A 89 -24.04 0.56 -0.64
C ARG A 89 -24.96 1.73 -0.99
N ARG A 90 -25.22 1.93 -2.29
CA ARG A 90 -26.33 2.73 -2.84
C ARG A 90 -26.41 4.19 -2.36
N ARG A 91 -25.69 5.13 -2.97
CA ARG A 91 -26.11 6.55 -2.97
C ARG A 91 -25.96 7.19 -4.35
N ARG A 92 -27.03 7.88 -4.79
CA ARG A 92 -27.11 8.69 -6.02
C ARG A 92 -26.43 10.05 -5.84
N THR A 93 -25.22 10.08 -5.32
CA THR A 93 -24.44 11.32 -5.16
C THR A 93 -23.07 11.13 -5.78
N LEU A 94 -22.55 12.20 -6.40
CA LEU A 94 -21.25 12.21 -7.06
C LEU A 94 -20.16 11.63 -6.13
N PRO A 95 -19.21 10.83 -6.66
CA PRO A 95 -18.23 10.11 -5.84
C PRO A 95 -17.28 11.01 -5.04
N TYR A 96 -17.20 12.28 -5.42
CA TYR A 96 -16.18 13.22 -4.94
C TYR A 96 -16.84 14.38 -4.19
N PRO A 97 -16.35 14.73 -2.99
CA PRO A 97 -16.74 15.96 -2.34
C PRO A 97 -16.35 17.15 -3.24
N ARG A 98 -17.30 18.01 -3.53
CA ARG A 98 -17.08 19.25 -4.28
C ARG A 98 -17.30 20.44 -3.37
N TRP A 99 -16.43 21.42 -3.48
CA TRP A 99 -16.66 22.72 -2.86
C TRP A 99 -17.92 23.36 -3.44
N LYS A 100 -18.79 23.88 -2.58
CA LYS A 100 -20.03 24.56 -3.00
C LYS A 100 -19.76 25.98 -3.51
N THR A 101 -18.66 26.58 -3.08
CA THR A 101 -18.25 27.95 -3.39
C THR A 101 -16.77 28.00 -3.73
N ASN A 102 -16.36 29.05 -4.46
CA ASN A 102 -14.97 29.25 -4.91
C ASN A 102 -14.18 30.19 -3.98
N LYS A 103 -14.68 30.45 -2.76
CA LYS A 103 -14.01 31.32 -1.78
C LYS A 103 -13.27 30.43 -0.78
N PHE A 104 -11.96 30.30 -0.96
CA PHE A 104 -11.09 29.51 -0.10
C PHE A 104 -10.44 30.39 0.96
N THR A 105 -10.47 29.94 2.21
CA THR A 105 -9.76 30.57 3.34
C THR A 105 -8.97 29.50 4.08
N PHE A 106 -7.69 29.74 4.36
CA PHE A 106 -6.82 28.86 5.15
C PHE A 106 -6.36 29.58 6.42
N LEU A 107 -6.02 28.81 7.46
CA LEU A 107 -5.52 29.29 8.76
C LEU A 107 -3.99 29.18 8.81
#